data_AF-A0A1Y1RII2-F1
#
_entry.id   AF-A0A1Y1RII2-F1
#
_cell.length_a   1.000
_cell.length_b   1.000
_cell.length_c   1.000
_cell.angle_alpha   90.00
_cell.angle_beta   90.00
_cell.angle_gamma   90.00
#
_symmetry.space_group_name_H-M   'P 1'
#
loop_
_entity.id
_entity.type
_entity.pdbx_description
1 polymer ?
#
loop_
_entity_poly.entity_id
_entity_poly.type
_entity_poly.pdbx_seq_one_letter_code
_entity_poly.pdbx_strand_id
1 'polypeptide(L)'
;MGSCTRARRDFTKVWDRITSNRETVIVHRRGSENIAILPEAELNSLLETAHLLRSPRNAGRLLAALEKALNREGKPQTIESLALEVG
;
A
#
# COMPACT_ATOMS: atom_id res chain seq x y z
N MET A 1 11.72 40.55 -0.95
CA MET A 1 11.37 39.50 0.03
C MET A 1 10.05 38.82 -0.37
N GLY A 2 10.04 37.89 -1.33
CA GLY A 2 8.79 37.27 -1.79
C GLY A 2 8.89 35.88 -2.44
N SER A 3 10.10 35.39 -2.70
CA SER A 3 10.35 34.10 -3.35
C SER A 3 10.25 32.92 -2.36
N CYS A 4 10.91 33.00 -1.20
CA CYS A 4 10.93 31.91 -0.21
C CYS A 4 9.54 31.59 0.38
N THR A 5 8.69 32.58 0.59
CA THR A 5 7.35 32.38 1.19
C THR A 5 6.37 31.75 0.21
N ARG A 6 6.47 32.05 -1.09
CA ARG A 6 5.62 31.44 -2.11
C ARG A 6 6.00 29.98 -2.36
N ALA A 7 7.29 29.71 -2.56
CA ALA A 7 7.79 28.35 -2.73
C ALA A 7 7.46 27.44 -1.54
N ARG A 8 7.59 27.95 -0.29
CA ARG A 8 7.19 27.20 0.92
C ARG A 8 5.69 26.92 0.96
N ARG A 9 4.85 27.91 0.63
CA ARG A 9 3.39 27.77 0.64
C ARG A 9 2.91 26.74 -0.39
N ASP A 10 3.50 26.75 -1.57
CA ASP A 10 3.15 25.82 -2.63
C ASP A 10 3.59 24.40 -2.27
N PHE A 11 4.75 24.25 -1.60
CA PHE A 11 5.19 22.96 -1.05
C PHE A 11 4.26 22.44 0.05
N THR A 12 3.80 23.31 0.96
CA THR A 12 2.84 22.91 2.01
C THR A 12 1.56 22.34 1.42
N LYS A 13 1.01 22.96 0.36
CA LYS A 13 -0.19 22.44 -0.31
C LYS A 13 0.02 21.06 -0.93
N VAL A 14 1.18 20.83 -1.53
CA VAL A 14 1.53 19.51 -2.08
C VAL A 14 1.64 18.49 -0.96
N TRP A 15 2.28 18.86 0.15
CA TRP A 15 2.40 18.01 1.33
C TRP A 15 1.03 17.64 1.93
N ASP A 16 0.16 18.62 2.10
CA ASP A 16 -1.20 18.43 2.62
C ASP A 16 -2.02 17.51 1.71
N ARG A 17 -1.86 17.62 0.39
CA ARG A 17 -2.53 16.75 -0.58
C ARG A 17 -2.04 15.30 -0.48
N ILE A 18 -0.73 15.10 -0.34
CA ILE A 18 -0.12 13.77 -0.19
C ILE A 18 -0.64 13.09 1.08
N THR A 19 -0.65 13.80 2.21
CA THR A 19 -1.04 13.22 3.50
C THR A 19 -2.56 13.06 3.66
N SER A 20 -3.35 14.02 3.19
CA SER A 20 -4.81 14.03 3.40
C SER A 20 -5.54 13.13 2.41
N ASN A 21 -5.07 13.06 1.15
CA ASN A 21 -5.74 12.30 0.11
C ASN A 21 -5.05 10.95 -0.20
N ARG A 22 -3.96 10.62 0.51
CA ARG A 22 -3.09 9.46 0.23
C ARG A 22 -2.62 9.41 -1.23
N GLU A 23 -2.37 10.58 -1.81
CA GLU A 23 -1.93 10.69 -3.18
C GLU A 23 -0.41 10.53 -3.31
N THR A 24 0.03 9.82 -4.36
CA THR A 24 1.44 9.81 -4.77
C THR A 24 1.68 10.95 -5.75
N VAL A 25 2.74 11.73 -5.53
CA VAL A 25 3.18 12.81 -6.41
C VAL A 25 4.52 12.47 -7.04
N ILE A 26 4.61 12.60 -8.37
CA ILE A 26 5.87 12.44 -9.10
C ILE A 26 6.50 13.80 -9.34
N VAL A 27 7.73 13.97 -8.86
CA VAL A 27 8.54 15.17 -9.06
C VAL A 27 9.49 14.93 -10.23
N HIS A 28 9.24 15.64 -11.33
CA HIS A 28 10.08 15.61 -12.51
C HIS A 28 11.21 16.62 -12.41
N ARG A 29 12.47 16.17 -12.54
CA ARG A 29 13.66 17.03 -12.51
C ARG A 29 14.39 16.94 -13.85
N ARG A 30 14.63 18.08 -14.50
CA ARG A 30 15.37 18.12 -15.77
C ARG A 30 16.81 17.65 -15.54
N GLY A 31 17.25 16.67 -16.31
CA GLY A 31 18.62 16.13 -16.24
C GLY A 31 18.89 15.28 -14.98
N SER A 32 17.86 14.79 -14.29
CA SER A 32 18.00 13.92 -13.13
C SER A 32 16.85 12.91 -13.08
N GLU A 33 16.97 11.90 -12.22
CA GLU A 33 15.90 10.92 -12.03
C GLU A 33 14.64 11.56 -11.43
N ASN A 34 13.48 11.01 -11.82
CA ASN A 34 12.20 11.38 -11.24
C ASN A 34 12.09 10.79 -9.82
N ILE A 35 11.45 11.52 -8.92
CA ILE A 35 11.25 11.08 -7.53
C ILE A 35 9.75 10.96 -7.25
N ALA A 36 9.33 9.87 -6.61
CA ALA A 36 7.98 9.73 -6.08
C ALA A 36 7.95 10.17 -4.61
N ILE A 37 6.96 10.96 -4.24
CA ILE A 37 6.66 11.31 -2.84
C ILE A 37 5.28 10.72 -2.52
N LEU A 38 5.23 9.94 -1.45
CA LEU A 38 4.03 9.25 -0.98
C LEU A 38 4.07 9.17 0.56
N PRO A 39 2.92 8.99 1.24
CA PRO A 39 2.90 8.72 2.67
C PRO A 39 3.70 7.45 2.99
N GLU A 40 4.35 7.44 4.14
CA GLU A 40 5.15 6.29 4.59
C GLU A 40 4.30 5.01 4.74
N ALA A 41 3.04 5.15 5.20
CA ALA A 41 2.09 4.03 5.27
C ALA A 41 1.78 3.40 3.90
N GLU A 42 1.75 4.18 2.82
CA GLU A 42 1.55 3.66 1.46
C GLU A 42 2.77 2.88 0.98
N LEU A 43 3.97 3.41 1.22
CA LEU A 43 5.22 2.70 0.90
C LEU A 43 5.32 1.36 1.65
N ASN A 44 5.01 1.35 2.95
CA ASN A 44 5.03 0.12 3.75
C ASN A 44 4.02 -0.90 3.23
N SER A 45 2.80 -0.47 2.90
CA SER A 45 1.75 -1.35 2.35
C SER A 45 2.17 -1.99 1.01
N LEU A 46 2.83 -1.21 0.14
CA LEU A 46 3.37 -1.71 -1.13
C LEU A 46 4.49 -2.74 -0.91
N LEU A 47 5.42 -2.46 0.01
CA LEU A 47 6.52 -3.36 0.33
C LEU A 47 6.03 -4.67 0.95
N GLU A 48 5.05 -4.60 1.86
CA GLU A 48 4.42 -5.78 2.46
C GLU A 48 3.71 -6.63 1.41
N THR A 49 2.92 -6.00 0.54
CA THR A 49 2.24 -6.71 -0.56
C THR A 49 3.25 -7.38 -1.49
N ALA A 50 4.30 -6.66 -1.90
CA ALA A 50 5.37 -7.22 -2.71
C ALA A 50 6.11 -8.36 -2.00
N HIS A 51 6.27 -8.28 -0.67
CA HIS A 51 6.86 -9.33 0.15
C HIS A 51 5.99 -10.58 0.19
N LEU A 52 4.68 -10.45 0.45
CA LEU A 52 3.72 -11.56 0.46
C LEU A 52 3.67 -12.29 -0.90
N LEU A 53 3.80 -11.52 -1.97
CA LEU A 53 3.80 -12.02 -3.36
C LEU A 53 5.17 -12.55 -3.83
N ARG A 54 6.26 -12.32 -3.08
CA ARG A 54 7.62 -12.74 -3.48
C ARG A 54 7.76 -14.25 -3.60
N SER A 55 6.93 -15.03 -2.90
CA SER A 55 6.83 -16.48 -3.12
C SER A 55 5.70 -16.75 -4.11
N PRO A 56 5.98 -17.13 -5.38
CA PRO A 56 4.92 -17.37 -6.37
C PRO A 56 3.93 -18.44 -5.92
N ARG A 57 4.42 -19.45 -5.19
CA ARG A 57 3.58 -20.49 -4.58
C ARG A 57 2.67 -19.93 -3.49
N ASN A 58 3.16 -19.03 -2.64
CA ASN A 58 2.34 -18.39 -1.61
C ASN A 58 1.33 -17.41 -2.21
N ALA A 59 1.76 -16.63 -3.20
CA ALA A 59 0.91 -15.72 -3.96
C ALA A 59 -0.29 -16.47 -4.58
N GLY A 60 -0.03 -17.60 -5.25
CA GLY A 60 -1.08 -18.44 -5.81
C GLY A 60 -2.07 -18.95 -4.75
N ARG A 61 -1.59 -19.32 -3.56
CA ARG A 61 -2.45 -19.75 -2.45
C ARG A 61 -3.31 -18.62 -1.90
N LEU A 62 -2.74 -17.43 -1.71
CA LEU A 62 -3.45 -16.24 -1.23
C LEU A 62 -4.54 -15.80 -2.22
N LEU A 63 -4.22 -15.75 -3.50
CA LEU A 63 -5.19 -15.37 -4.55
C LEU A 63 -6.34 -16.38 -4.64
N ALA A 64 -6.05 -17.68 -4.61
CA ALA A 64 -7.08 -18.72 -4.60
C ALA A 64 -7.95 -18.66 -3.32
N ALA A 65 -7.36 -18.36 -2.16
CA ALA A 65 -8.12 -18.20 -0.91
C ALA A 65 -9.01 -16.95 -0.95
N LEU A 66 -8.53 -15.84 -1.53
CA LEU A 66 -9.30 -14.62 -1.72
C LEU A 66 -10.49 -14.86 -2.65
N GLU A 67 -10.29 -15.54 -3.77
CA GLU A 67 -11.36 -15.90 -4.71
C GLU A 67 -12.46 -16.72 -4.03
N LYS A 68 -12.09 -17.76 -3.27
CA LYS A 68 -13.04 -18.55 -2.47
C LYS A 68 -13.79 -17.70 -1.44
N ALA A 69 -13.12 -16.76 -0.79
CA ALA A 69 -13.75 -15.88 0.18
C ALA A 69 -14.77 -14.93 -0.46
N LEU A 70 -14.43 -14.35 -1.62
CA LEU A 70 -15.33 -13.49 -2.39
C LEU A 70 -16.56 -14.26 -2.90
N ASN A 71 -16.37 -15.51 -3.33
CA ASN A 71 -17.45 -16.41 -3.76
C ASN A 71 -18.22 -17.04 -2.60
N ARG A 72 -17.84 -16.75 -1.34
CA ARG A 72 -18.42 -17.34 -0.11
C ARG A 72 -18.37 -18.88 -0.09
N GLU A 73 -17.34 -19.46 -0.67
CA GLU A 73 -17.11 -20.91 -0.72
C GLU A 73 -16.47 -21.46 0.58
N GLY A 74 -16.09 -20.58 1.51
CA GLY A 74 -15.54 -20.96 2.81
C GLY A 74 -16.61 -21.49 3.76
N LYS A 75 -16.31 -22.57 4.47
CA LYS A 75 -17.12 -23.02 5.61
C LYS A 75 -16.72 -22.20 6.85
N PRO A 76 -17.64 -21.41 7.43
CA PRO A 76 -17.37 -20.78 8.71
C PRO A 76 -17.10 -21.84 9.76
N GLN A 77 -16.08 -21.64 10.58
CA GLN A 77 -15.80 -22.48 11.74
C GLN A 77 -15.32 -21.63 12.89
N THR A 78 -15.55 -22.11 14.12
CA THR A 78 -15.05 -21.43 15.32
C THR A 78 -13.56 -21.73 15.51
N ILE A 79 -12.88 -20.90 16.30
CA ILE A 79 -11.45 -21.09 16.60
C ILE A 79 -11.23 -22.43 17.31
N GLU A 80 -12.15 -22.82 18.19
CA GLU A 80 -12.10 -24.08 18.94
C GLU A 80 -12.22 -25.30 18.00
N SER A 81 -13.13 -25.23 17.01
CA SER A 81 -13.28 -26.28 15.99
C SER A 81 -12.03 -26.43 15.14
N LEU A 82 -11.45 -25.30 14.72
CA LEU A 82 -10.22 -25.31 13.92
C LEU A 82 -9.05 -25.92 14.70
N ALA A 83 -8.89 -25.55 15.97
CA ALA A 83 -7.82 -26.06 16.83
C ALA A 83 -7.88 -27.58 17.03
N LEU A 84 -9.07 -28.18 17.03
CA LEU A 84 -9.26 -29.63 17.08
C LEU A 84 -8.94 -30.32 15.75
N GLU A 85 -9.13 -29.65 14.61
CA GLU A 85 -8.87 -30.19 13.27
C GLU A 85 -7.37 -30.16 12.91
N VAL A 86 -6.65 -29.12 13.33
CA VAL A 86 -5.22 -28.92 12.98
C VAL A 86 -4.24 -29.31 14.09
N GLY A 87 -4.76 -29.74 15.25
CA GLY A 87 -4.01 -30.18 16.42
C GLY A 87 -3.43 -31.58 16.29
#